data_AF-A0A5J4VIT9-F1
#
_entry.id   AF-A0A5J4VIT9-F1
#
_cell.length_a   1.000
_cell.length_b   1.000
_cell.length_c   1.000
_cell.angle_alpha   90.00
_cell.angle_beta   90.00
_cell.angle_gamma   90.00
#
_symmetry.space_group_name_H-M   'P 1'
#
loop_
_entity.id
_entity.type
_entity.pdbx_description
1 polymer ?
#
loop_
_entity_poly.entity_id
_entity_poly.type
_entity_poly.pdbx_seq_one_letter_code
_entity_poly.pdbx_strand_id
1 'polypeptide(L)'
;MLIFTANLITADFNPPAATVPFKPGDIIKQRYALVQQIGAGSYGAIFEAIYQNEIVCKHVAIKFEQITFDKPVLCNEIIILKALD
;
A
#
# COMPACT_ATOMS: atom_id res chain seq x y z
N MET A 1 10.44 -4.92 -5.27
CA MET A 1 10.57 -3.93 -4.17
C MET A 1 10.57 -2.54 -4.78
N LEU A 2 9.43 -1.84 -4.78
CA LEU A 2 9.39 -0.43 -5.19
C LEU A 2 9.88 0.41 -4.01
N ILE A 3 11.12 0.89 -4.08
CA ILE A 3 11.62 1.90 -3.16
C ILE A 3 11.02 3.24 -3.62
N PHE A 4 10.04 3.75 -2.89
CA PHE A 4 9.64 5.15 -3.01
C PHE A 4 10.62 5.98 -2.17
N THR A 5 11.72 6.43 -2.78
CA THR A 5 12.50 7.54 -2.22
C THR A 5 11.67 8.80 -2.35
N ALA A 6 11.20 9.34 -1.23
CA ALA A 6 10.70 10.70 -1.18
C ALA A 6 11.90 11.64 -1.39
N ASN A 7 12.17 12.00 -2.65
CA ASN A 7 13.03 13.13 -2.93
C ASN A 7 12.30 14.38 -2.46
N LEU A 8 12.87 15.07 -1.46
CA LEU A 8 12.49 16.42 -1.06
C LEU A 8 12.75 17.36 -2.25
N ILE A 9 11.80 17.45 -3.17
CA ILE A 9 11.78 18.48 -4.21
C ILE A 9 10.73 19.51 -3.75
N THR A 10 11.24 20.69 -3.43
CA THR A 10 10.50 21.92 -3.20
C THR A 10 9.64 22.26 -4.41
N ALA A 11 8.32 22.02 -4.32
CA ALA A 11 7.24 22.80 -4.93
C ALA A 11 5.89 22.17 -4.53
N ASP A 12 5.19 22.86 -3.63
CA ASP A 12 3.78 22.88 -3.20
C ASP A 12 2.69 22.05 -3.93
N PHE A 13 2.99 20.83 -4.39
CA PHE A 13 1.99 19.86 -4.84
C PHE A 13 2.11 18.62 -3.98
N ASN A 14 1.57 18.70 -2.76
CA ASN A 14 1.23 17.51 -1.99
C ASN A 14 -0.18 17.12 -2.40
N PRO A 15 -0.35 16.18 -3.36
CA PRO A 15 -1.69 15.83 -3.77
C PRO A 15 -2.45 15.23 -2.59
N PRO A 16 -3.78 15.38 -2.53
CA PRO A 16 -4.56 14.88 -1.42
C PRO A 16 -4.26 13.39 -1.18
N ALA A 17 -3.89 13.07 0.05
CA ALA A 17 -3.68 11.68 0.44
C ALA A 17 -5.00 10.93 0.28
N ALA A 18 -4.96 9.78 -0.38
CA ALA A 18 -6.11 8.91 -0.50
C ALA A 18 -6.63 8.54 0.89
N THR A 19 -7.94 8.70 1.07
CA THR A 19 -8.61 8.20 2.27
C THR A 19 -9.02 6.76 2.02
N VAL A 20 -8.44 5.84 2.79
CA VAL A 20 -8.78 4.41 2.75
C VAL A 20 -9.43 4.01 4.07
N PRO A 21 -10.41 3.08 4.09
CA PRO A 21 -11.13 2.70 5.29
C PRO A 21 -10.36 1.68 6.14
N PHE A 22 -9.04 1.87 6.30
CA PHE A 22 -8.15 0.96 7.02
C PHE A 22 -7.27 1.73 8.00
N LYS A 23 -6.93 1.10 9.12
CA LYS A 23 -6.12 1.68 10.19
C LYS A 23 -5.18 0.64 10.83
N PRO A 24 -4.13 1.09 11.55
CA PRO A 24 -3.33 0.22 12.40
C PRO A 24 -4.19 -0.67 13.31
N GLY A 25 -3.82 -1.95 13.41
CA GLY A 25 -4.54 -2.96 14.18
C GLY A 25 -5.61 -3.72 13.40
N ASP A 26 -6.03 -3.26 12.21
CA ASP A 26 -6.97 -4.00 11.39
C ASP A 26 -6.37 -5.33 10.90
N ILE A 27 -7.20 -6.36 10.83
CA ILE A 27 -6.83 -7.68 10.31
C ILE A 27 -7.41 -7.88 8.92
N ILE A 28 -6.54 -7.95 7.92
CA ILE A 28 -6.92 -8.17 6.53
C ILE A 28 -6.86 -9.66 6.21
N LYS A 29 -7.96 -10.19 5.66
CA LYS A 29 -8.08 -11.61 5.25
C LYS A 29 -7.63 -12.61 6.33
N GLN A 30 -7.84 -12.26 7.61
CA GLN A 30 -7.49 -13.07 8.79
C GLN A 30 -5.98 -13.39 8.95
N ARG A 31 -5.10 -12.81 8.14
CA ARG A 31 -3.68 -13.21 8.07
C ARG A 31 -2.69 -12.06 8.11
N TYR A 32 -3.15 -10.83 7.87
CA TYR A 32 -2.29 -9.66 7.83
C TYR A 32 -2.77 -8.66 8.87
N ALA A 33 -1.96 -8.43 9.90
CA ALA A 33 -2.21 -7.40 10.90
C ALA A 33 -1.52 -6.10 10.46
N LEU A 34 -2.28 -5.02 10.28
CA LEU A 34 -1.72 -3.71 9.94
C LEU A 34 -0.98 -3.12 11.13
N VAL A 35 0.24 -2.64 10.93
CA VAL A 35 1.09 -2.07 11.98
C VAL A 35 1.02 -0.55 11.96
N GLN A 36 1.36 0.06 10.83
CA GLN A 36 1.35 1.52 10.68
C GLN A 36 1.25 1.90 9.20
N GLN A 37 0.71 3.09 8.93
CA GLN A 37 0.78 3.68 7.60
C GLN A 37 2.20 4.18 7.34
N ILE A 38 2.82 3.73 6.25
CA ILE A 38 4.20 4.07 5.87
C ILE A 38 4.26 4.96 4.62
N GLY A 39 3.14 5.19 3.94
CA GLY A 39 3.04 6.14 2.85
C GLY A 39 1.60 6.37 2.41
N ALA A 40 1.32 7.53 1.83
CA ALA A 40 0.06 7.79 1.15
C ALA A 40 0.26 8.79 0.02
N GLY A 41 -0.57 8.67 -1.01
CA GLY A 41 -0.64 9.61 -2.14
C GLY A 41 -2.03 9.55 -2.78
N SER A 42 -2.19 10.17 -3.95
CA SER A 42 -3.49 10.31 -4.62
C SER A 42 -4.16 9.00 -5.00
N TYR A 43 -3.39 7.93 -5.13
CA TYR A 43 -3.87 6.64 -5.63
C TYR A 43 -4.18 5.64 -4.52
N GLY A 44 -3.70 5.90 -3.30
CA GLY A 44 -3.81 4.93 -2.23
C GLY A 44 -2.90 5.21 -1.04
N ALA A 45 -2.99 4.31 -0.06
CA ALA A 45 -2.16 4.31 1.14
C ALA A 45 -1.42 2.98 1.26
N ILE A 46 -0.20 3.04 1.76
CA ILE A 46 0.69 1.89 2.00
C ILE A 46 0.83 1.72 3.51
N PHE A 47 0.59 0.50 3.96
CA PHE A 47 0.75 0.10 5.34
C PHE A 47 1.86 -0.94 5.46
N GLU A 48 2.64 -0.82 6.52
CA GLU A 48 3.38 -1.97 7.04
C GLU A 48 2.38 -2.94 7.67
N ALA A 49 2.57 -4.23 7.44
CA ALA A 49 1.77 -5.28 8.02
C ALA A 49 2.62 -6.50 8.38
N ILE A 50 2.15 -7.26 9.37
CA ILE A 50 2.72 -8.57 9.71
C ILE A 50 1.83 -9.62 9.08
N TYR A 51 2.40 -10.38 8.14
CA TYR A 51 1.81 -11.63 7.66
C TYR A 51 2.09 -12.71 8.68
N GLN A 52 1.04 -13.37 9.15
CA GLN A 52 1.13 -14.53 10.03
C GLN A 52 0.33 -15.69 9.46
N ASN A 53 1.00 -16.84 9.40
CA ASN A 53 0.40 -18.16 9.20
C ASN A 53 1.03 -19.12 10.21
N GLU A 54 0.51 -20.34 10.33
CA GLU A 54 0.92 -21.33 11.36
C GLU A 54 2.45 -21.54 11.47
N ILE A 55 3.19 -21.33 10.38
CA ILE A 55 4.63 -21.64 10.28
C ILE A 55 5.48 -20.38 10.02
N VAL A 56 4.87 -19.28 9.54
CA VAL A 56 5.61 -18.14 8.97
C VAL A 56 5.10 -16.82 9.55
N CYS A 57 6.04 -16.00 10.02
CA CYS A 57 5.82 -14.60 10.39
C CYS A 57 6.75 -13.72 9.55
N LYS A 58 6.20 -12.74 8.80
CA LYS A 58 6.97 -11.85 7.92
C LYS A 58 6.41 -10.43 7.91
N HIS A 59 7.30 -9.44 7.88
CA HIS A 59 6.93 -8.06 7.59
C HIS A 59 6.67 -7.90 6.09
N VAL A 60 5.58 -7.25 5.73
CA VAL A 60 5.16 -6.98 4.35
C VAL A 60 4.63 -5.56 4.24
N ALA A 61 4.64 -5.00 3.03
CA ALA A 61 3.92 -3.77 2.71
C ALA A 61 2.62 -4.11 1.97
N ILE A 62 1.51 -3.51 2.40
CA ILE A 62 0.20 -3.64 1.76
C ILE A 62 -0.22 -2.27 1.22
N LYS A 63 -0.49 -2.19 -0.07
CA LYS A 63 -1.03 -0.99 -0.71
C LYS A 63 -2.55 -1.14 -0.88
N PHE A 64 -3.30 -0.18 -0.36
CA PHE A 64 -4.74 -0.05 -0.57
C PHE A 64 -5.01 1.07 -1.55
N GLU A 65 -5.83 0.82 -2.56
CA GLU A 65 -6.25 1.86 -3.51
C GLU A 65 -7.46 2.64 -3.01
N GLN A 66 -7.53 3.90 -3.43
CA GLN A 66 -8.78 4.67 -3.30
C GLN A 66 -9.77 4.20 -4.36
N ILE A 67 -10.92 3.69 -3.94
CA ILE A 67 -12.00 3.16 -4.81
C ILE A 67 -12.81 4.33 -5.40
N THR A 68 -12.14 5.28 -6.04
CA THR A 68 -12.75 6.41 -6.77
C THR A 68 -12.46 6.37 -8.26
N PHE A 69 -11.61 5.46 -8.73
CA PHE A 69 -11.35 5.29 -10.16
C PHE A 69 -12.31 4.27 -10.77
N ASP A 70 -13.11 4.68 -11.75
CA ASP A 70 -14.03 3.83 -12.52
C ASP A 70 -13.36 2.68 -13.28
N LYS A 71 -12.02 2.61 -13.25
CA LYS A 71 -11.20 1.56 -13.85
C LYS A 71 -10.13 1.12 -12.84
N PRO A 72 -9.93 -0.18 -12.60
CA PRO A 72 -8.90 -0.65 -11.68
C PRO A 72 -7.51 -0.35 -12.26
N VAL A 73 -6.82 0.65 -11.67
CA VAL A 73 -5.45 1.03 -12.03
C VAL A 73 -4.45 -0.06 -11.58
N LEU A 74 -4.82 -0.87 -10.58
CA LEU A 74 -4.12 -2.07 -10.11
C LEU A 74 -3.75 -3.10 -11.18
N CYS A 75 -4.47 -3.19 -12.30
CA CYS A 75 -4.14 -4.18 -13.33
C CYS A 75 -2.73 -3.94 -13.91
N ASN A 76 -2.38 -2.68 -14.20
CA ASN A 76 -1.08 -2.37 -14.78
C ASN A 76 0.05 -2.61 -13.78
N GLU A 77 -0.14 -2.22 -12.51
CA GLU A 77 0.87 -2.43 -11.47
C GLU A 77 1.10 -3.92 -11.19
N ILE A 78 0.04 -4.73 -11.10
CA ILE A 78 0.16 -6.18 -10.88
C ILE A 78 0.81 -6.87 -12.09
N ILE A 79 0.44 -6.48 -13.33
CA ILE A 79 1.00 -7.07 -14.55
C ILE A 79 2.51 -6.79 -14.63
N ILE A 80 2.94 -5.55 -14.38
CA ILE A 80 4.35 -5.19 -14.40
C ILE A 80 5.11 -5.93 -13.30
N LEU A 81 4.58 -5.97 -12.08
CA LEU A 81 5.24 -6.66 -10.96
C LEU A 81 5.37 -8.17 -11.17
N LYS A 82 4.39 -8.80 -11.82
CA LYS A 82 4.48 -10.22 -12.21
C LYS A 82 5.44 -10.47 -13.38
N ALA A 83 5.70 -9.46 -14.21
CA ALA A 83 6.58 -9.58 -15.37
C ALA A 83 8.06 -9.32 -15.05
N LEU A 84 8.39 -8.92 -13.81
CA LEU A 84 9.75 -8.64 -13.35
C LEU A 84 10.39 -9.83 -12.60
N ASP A 85 9.81 -11.02 -12.70
CA ASP A 85 10.40 -12.28 -12.22
C ASP A 85 11.66 -12.68 -13.01
#